data_AF-A0A3D0FTF0-F1
#
_entry.id   AF-A0A3D0FTF0-F1
#
_cell.length_a   1.000
_cell.length_b   1.000
_cell.length_c   1.000
_cell.angle_alpha   90.00
_cell.angle_beta   90.00
_cell.angle_gamma   90.00
#
_symmetry.space_group_name_H-M   'P 1'
#
loop_
_entity.id
_entity.type
_entity.pdbx_description
1 polymer ?
#
loop_
_entity_poly.entity_id
_entity_poly.type
_entity_poly.pdbx_seq_one_letter_code
_entity_poly.pdbx_strand_id
1 'polypeptide(L)'
;MLDFNNTQRAYAYKSNRDLRMAYALFSAMNSNFLMKSVKSASDVAVRLGIPLNWVLKPTLYRQFVGGETIEECKEVVKRLYNSGIESILDYSAESSSELSDIEEAYSEILKTIENARVNPAVAFAVFKPSAIVVERILKKAAEDETALGVVERGEYDNFRQRFFSLCKRLMRLA
;
A
#
# COMPACT_ATOMS: atom_id res chain seq x y z
N MET A 1 6.26 -29.25 11.20
CA MET A 1 6.46 -28.68 9.85
C MET A 1 5.24 -27.84 9.52
N LEU A 2 5.41 -26.59 9.10
CA LEU A 2 4.30 -25.74 8.65
C LEU A 2 3.76 -26.30 7.33
N ASP A 3 2.47 -26.64 7.29
CA ASP A 3 1.79 -27.06 6.07
C ASP A 3 1.10 -25.84 5.44
N PHE A 4 1.72 -25.29 4.41
CA PHE A 4 1.21 -24.14 3.66
C PHE A 4 -0.02 -24.45 2.81
N ASN A 5 -0.36 -25.73 2.62
CA ASN A 5 -1.55 -26.14 1.87
C ASN A 5 -2.79 -26.31 2.75
N ASN A 6 -2.66 -26.18 4.07
CA ASN A 6 -3.79 -26.25 4.98
C ASN A 6 -4.59 -24.94 4.97
N THR A 7 -5.46 -24.80 3.98
CA THR A 7 -6.32 -23.62 3.79
C THR A 7 -7.31 -23.44 4.95
N GLN A 8 -7.74 -24.52 5.61
CA GLN A 8 -8.59 -24.44 6.79
C GLN A 8 -7.92 -23.66 7.91
N ARG A 9 -6.63 -23.91 8.17
CA ARG A 9 -5.84 -23.12 9.12
C ARG A 9 -5.54 -21.72 8.60
N ALA A 10 -5.12 -21.60 7.35
CA ALA A 10 -4.74 -20.31 6.76
C ALA A 10 -5.90 -19.30 6.76
N TYR A 11 -7.14 -19.75 6.60
CA TYR A 11 -8.33 -18.91 6.56
C TYR A 11 -9.24 -19.05 7.78
N ALA A 12 -8.76 -19.63 8.89
CA ALA A 12 -9.55 -19.82 10.11
C ALA A 12 -10.14 -18.51 10.68
N TYR A 13 -9.50 -17.38 10.38
CA TYR A 13 -9.95 -16.04 10.79
C TYR A 13 -11.06 -15.44 9.89
N LYS A 14 -11.48 -16.11 8.80
CA LYS A 14 -12.49 -15.65 7.84
C LYS A 14 -13.82 -16.38 8.03
N SER A 15 -14.93 -15.68 7.84
CA SER A 15 -16.26 -16.30 7.83
C SER A 15 -16.60 -16.93 6.47
N ASN A 16 -17.57 -17.86 6.43
CA ASN A 16 -18.12 -18.40 5.18
C ASN A 16 -18.67 -17.32 4.23
N ARG A 17 -19.08 -16.17 4.77
CA ARG A 17 -19.52 -15.02 3.95
C ARG A 17 -18.31 -14.35 3.29
N ASP A 18 -17.24 -14.14 4.03
CA ASP A 18 -16.01 -13.53 3.50
C ASP A 18 -15.39 -14.40 2.40
N LEU A 19 -15.35 -15.72 2.61
CA LEU A 19 -14.81 -16.66 1.63
C LEU A 19 -15.61 -16.67 0.33
N ARG A 20 -16.95 -16.68 0.42
CA ARG A 20 -17.82 -16.62 -0.77
C ARG A 20 -17.71 -15.29 -1.51
N MET A 21 -17.59 -14.19 -0.78
CA MET A 21 -17.36 -12.87 -1.38
C MET A 21 -16.02 -12.80 -2.11
N ALA A 22 -14.94 -13.27 -1.48
CA ALA A 22 -13.63 -13.34 -2.10
C ALA A 22 -13.67 -14.20 -3.37
N TYR A 23 -14.29 -15.39 -3.30
CA TYR A 23 -14.45 -16.27 -4.46
C TYR A 23 -15.19 -15.58 -5.61
N ALA A 24 -16.30 -14.90 -5.34
CA ALA A 24 -17.06 -14.18 -6.35
C ALA A 24 -16.23 -13.04 -6.98
N LEU A 25 -15.50 -12.28 -6.16
CA LEU A 25 -14.65 -11.18 -6.62
C LEU A 25 -13.52 -11.69 -7.52
N PHE A 26 -12.75 -12.69 -7.07
CA PHE A 26 -11.67 -13.26 -7.87
C PHE A 26 -12.18 -13.92 -9.16
N SER A 27 -13.34 -14.58 -9.10
CA SER A 27 -13.98 -15.16 -10.30
C SER A 27 -14.37 -14.09 -11.31
N ALA A 28 -14.88 -12.94 -10.84
CA ALA A 28 -15.20 -11.81 -11.70
C ALA A 28 -13.94 -11.19 -12.32
N MET A 29 -12.87 -11.03 -11.53
CA MET A 29 -11.58 -10.52 -11.99
C MET A 29 -10.92 -11.42 -13.03
N ASN A 30 -11.13 -12.74 -12.94
CA ASN A 30 -10.58 -13.70 -13.90
C ASN A 30 -11.34 -13.72 -15.24
N SER A 31 -12.46 -13.01 -15.36
CA SER A 31 -13.25 -12.93 -16.59
C SER A 31 -12.83 -11.73 -17.44
N ASN A 32 -12.16 -11.99 -18.56
CA ASN A 32 -11.76 -10.97 -19.52
C ASN A 32 -12.93 -10.11 -20.04
N PHE A 33 -14.09 -10.71 -20.24
CA PHE A 33 -15.29 -10.00 -20.69
C PHE A 33 -15.80 -9.03 -19.61
N LEU A 34 -15.91 -9.50 -18.37
CA LEU A 34 -16.37 -8.65 -17.26
C LEU A 34 -15.38 -7.51 -17.00
N MET A 35 -14.07 -7.78 -17.04
CA MET A 35 -13.05 -6.76 -16.81
C MET A 35 -13.05 -5.67 -17.88
N LYS A 36 -13.28 -6.01 -19.15
CA LYS A 36 -13.48 -5.00 -20.22
C LYS A 36 -14.71 -4.14 -19.97
N SER A 37 -15.83 -4.77 -19.59
CA SER A 37 -17.08 -4.06 -19.32
C SER A 37 -16.98 -3.13 -18.11
N VAL A 38 -16.39 -3.61 -17.01
CA VAL A 38 -16.13 -2.81 -15.80
C VAL A 38 -15.23 -1.63 -16.14
N LYS A 39 -14.12 -1.84 -16.86
CA LYS A 39 -13.23 -0.75 -17.26
C LYS A 39 -13.98 0.34 -18.05
N SER A 40 -14.71 -0.05 -19.10
CA SER A 40 -15.48 0.90 -19.92
C SER A 40 -16.53 1.65 -19.09
N ALA A 41 -17.24 0.96 -18.20
CA ALA A 41 -18.23 1.58 -17.32
C ALA A 41 -17.59 2.54 -16.31
N SER A 42 -16.46 2.16 -15.72
CA SER A 42 -15.68 3.02 -14.81
C SER A 42 -15.16 4.26 -15.51
N ASP A 43 -14.64 4.14 -16.74
CA ASP A 43 -14.18 5.28 -17.54
C ASP A 43 -15.32 6.28 -17.80
N VAL A 44 -16.52 5.79 -18.13
CA VAL A 44 -17.72 6.62 -18.31
C VAL A 44 -18.14 7.28 -17.01
N ALA A 45 -18.19 6.53 -15.91
CA ALA A 45 -18.56 7.06 -14.60
C ALA A 45 -17.62 8.19 -14.16
N VAL A 46 -16.31 8.01 -14.31
CA VAL A 46 -15.30 9.03 -14.00
C VAL A 46 -15.49 10.28 -14.86
N ARG A 47 -15.72 10.12 -16.18
CA ARG A 47 -15.99 11.27 -17.07
C ARG A 47 -17.26 12.04 -16.70
N LEU A 48 -18.26 11.34 -16.16
CA LEU A 48 -19.51 11.94 -15.68
C LEU A 48 -19.40 12.47 -14.23
N GLY A 49 -18.23 12.35 -13.58
CA GLY A 49 -18.04 12.76 -12.19
C GLY A 49 -18.81 11.90 -11.18
N ILE A 50 -19.20 10.67 -11.55
CA ILE A 50 -19.93 9.76 -10.67
C ILE A 50 -18.92 9.15 -9.67
N PRO A 51 -19.10 9.35 -8.36
CA PRO A 51 -18.21 8.75 -7.37
C PRO A 51 -18.40 7.24 -7.34
N LEU A 52 -17.31 6.47 -7.48
CA LEU A 52 -17.35 4.99 -7.47
C LEU A 52 -17.19 4.36 -6.09
N ASN A 53 -16.97 5.18 -5.05
CA ASN A 53 -16.68 4.69 -3.70
C ASN A 53 -17.79 3.79 -3.13
N TRP A 54 -19.05 4.01 -3.51
CA TRP A 54 -20.18 3.20 -3.04
C TRP A 54 -20.12 1.74 -3.48
N VAL A 55 -19.46 1.44 -4.62
CA VAL A 55 -19.26 0.07 -5.10
C VAL A 55 -17.88 -0.47 -4.73
N LEU A 56 -16.84 0.37 -4.78
CA LEU A 56 -15.46 -0.03 -4.50
C LEU A 56 -15.24 -0.38 -3.03
N LYS A 57 -15.78 0.44 -2.11
CA LYS A 57 -15.62 0.25 -0.66
C LYS A 57 -16.14 -1.12 -0.15
N PRO A 58 -17.39 -1.53 -0.43
CA PRO A 58 -17.90 -2.81 0.05
C PRO A 58 -17.32 -4.04 -0.67
N THR A 59 -16.65 -3.86 -1.81
CA THR A 59 -16.10 -4.96 -2.63
C THR A 59 -14.57 -5.00 -2.58
N LEU A 60 -13.89 -4.30 -3.49
CA LEU A 60 -12.44 -4.31 -3.67
C LEU A 60 -11.70 -3.86 -2.41
N TYR A 61 -12.13 -2.76 -1.77
CA TYR A 61 -11.43 -2.24 -0.60
C TYR A 61 -11.54 -3.22 0.55
N ARG A 62 -12.73 -3.77 0.81
CA ARG A 62 -12.93 -4.80 1.84
C ARG A 62 -12.01 -6.02 1.66
N GLN A 63 -11.65 -6.37 0.43
CA GLN A 63 -10.79 -7.52 0.15
C GLN A 63 -9.29 -7.19 0.20
N PHE A 64 -8.90 -6.02 -0.32
CA PHE A 64 -7.49 -5.69 -0.60
C PHE A 64 -6.92 -4.55 0.25
N VAL A 65 -7.76 -3.76 0.93
CA VAL A 65 -7.36 -2.58 1.69
C VAL A 65 -7.68 -2.80 3.17
N GLY A 66 -6.67 -2.66 4.03
CA GLY A 66 -6.85 -2.81 5.48
C GLY A 66 -7.69 -1.69 6.11
N GLY A 67 -7.64 -0.49 5.53
CA GLY A 67 -8.30 0.74 5.93
C GLY A 67 -7.72 1.92 5.15
N GLU A 68 -8.42 3.06 5.10
CA GLU A 68 -7.91 4.29 4.47
C GLU A 68 -6.96 5.06 5.41
N THR A 69 -6.99 4.74 6.70
CA THR A 69 -6.08 5.27 7.72
C THR A 69 -5.52 4.15 8.59
N ILE A 70 -4.43 4.43 9.30
CA ILE A 70 -3.87 3.51 10.31
C ILE A 70 -4.93 3.17 11.38
N GLU A 71 -5.82 4.11 11.70
CA GLU A 71 -6.90 3.91 12.67
C GLU A 71 -7.92 2.88 12.17
N GLU A 72 -8.35 3.00 10.91
CA GLU A 72 -9.27 2.04 10.29
C GLU A 72 -8.66 0.64 10.16
N CYS A 73 -7.34 0.54 10.00
CA CYS A 73 -6.62 -0.72 9.96
C CYS A 73 -6.63 -1.48 11.31
N LYS A 74 -6.88 -0.81 12.45
CA LYS A 74 -6.73 -1.41 13.78
C LYS A 74 -7.54 -2.68 13.97
N GLU A 75 -8.80 -2.70 13.52
CA GLU A 75 -9.67 -3.86 13.69
C GLU A 75 -9.18 -5.07 12.87
N VAL A 76 -8.65 -4.82 11.67
CA VAL A 76 -8.07 -5.87 10.81
C VAL A 76 -6.78 -6.41 11.43
N VAL A 77 -5.89 -5.51 11.87
CA VAL A 77 -4.63 -5.85 12.53
C VAL A 77 -4.88 -6.66 13.80
N LYS A 78 -5.79 -6.22 14.67
CA LYS A 78 -6.15 -6.91 15.91
C LYS A 78 -6.71 -8.31 15.65
N ARG A 79 -7.58 -8.47 14.66
CA ARG A 79 -8.14 -9.78 14.30
C ARG A 79 -7.06 -10.76 13.81
N LEU A 80 -6.12 -10.29 12.98
CA LEU A 80 -5.00 -11.09 12.52
C LEU A 80 -4.08 -11.47 13.68
N TYR A 81 -3.76 -10.50 14.55
CA TYR A 81 -2.88 -10.72 15.70
C TYR A 81 -3.44 -11.73 16.69
N ASN A 82 -4.75 -11.66 16.99
CA ASN A 82 -5.44 -12.66 17.81
C ASN A 82 -5.39 -14.08 17.22
N SER A 83 -5.10 -14.21 15.93
CA SER A 83 -4.92 -15.48 15.22
C SER A 83 -3.44 -15.88 15.09
N GLY A 84 -2.53 -15.16 15.75
CA GLY A 84 -1.08 -15.37 15.65
C GLY A 84 -0.46 -14.87 14.34
N ILE A 85 -1.12 -13.95 13.65
CA ILE A 85 -0.64 -13.36 12.38
C ILE A 85 -0.34 -11.88 12.60
N GLU A 86 0.92 -11.49 12.43
CA GLU A 86 1.32 -10.08 12.45
C GLU A 86 1.03 -9.41 11.10
N SER A 87 0.81 -8.10 11.14
CA SER A 87 0.51 -7.30 9.95
C SER A 87 1.71 -6.46 9.52
N ILE A 88 1.68 -6.01 8.27
CA ILE A 88 2.55 -4.95 7.75
C ILE A 88 1.63 -3.82 7.29
N LEU A 89 1.88 -2.59 7.76
CA LEU A 89 1.16 -1.41 7.31
C LEU A 89 1.90 -0.79 6.11
N ASP A 90 1.58 -1.27 4.91
CA ASP A 90 2.11 -0.73 3.64
C ASP A 90 1.26 0.46 3.18
N TYR A 91 1.81 1.67 3.24
CA TYR A 91 1.16 2.84 2.64
C TYR A 91 1.26 2.73 1.12
N SER A 92 0.10 2.67 0.45
CA SER A 92 -0.01 2.30 -0.97
C SER A 92 0.39 3.40 -1.95
N ALA A 93 1.03 4.49 -1.51
CA ALA A 93 1.51 5.51 -2.43
C ALA A 93 2.58 4.96 -3.37
N GLU A 94 2.45 5.37 -4.62
CA GLU A 94 3.43 5.15 -5.68
C GLU A 94 4.11 6.48 -6.02
N SER A 95 4.92 6.49 -7.08
CA SER A 95 5.61 7.70 -7.52
C SER A 95 4.63 8.80 -7.93
N SER A 96 4.84 10.01 -7.41
CA SER A 96 4.16 11.22 -7.88
C SER A 96 5.10 12.13 -8.67
N SER A 97 4.54 12.94 -9.56
CA SER A 97 5.22 14.06 -10.20
C SER A 97 5.19 15.34 -9.37
N GLU A 98 4.32 15.40 -8.35
CA GLU A 98 4.10 16.58 -7.52
C GLU A 98 4.83 16.46 -6.18
N LEU A 99 5.53 17.55 -5.79
CA LEU A 99 6.26 17.59 -4.52
C LEU A 99 5.33 17.52 -3.30
N SER A 100 4.11 18.05 -3.40
CA SER A 100 3.11 17.96 -2.32
C SER A 100 2.77 16.52 -1.96
N ASP A 101 2.58 15.68 -2.99
CA ASP A 101 2.22 14.28 -2.82
C ASP A 101 3.39 13.47 -2.25
N ILE A 102 4.62 13.83 -2.64
CA ILE A 102 5.86 13.25 -2.08
C ILE A 102 5.98 13.56 -0.58
N GLU A 103 5.68 14.78 -0.17
CA GLU A 103 5.71 15.18 1.24
C GLU A 103 4.59 14.53 2.04
N GLU A 104 3.38 14.41 1.47
CA GLU A 104 2.29 13.66 2.07
C GLU A 104 2.66 12.18 2.24
N ALA A 105 3.22 11.55 1.20
CA ALA A 105 3.64 10.17 1.26
C ALA A 105 4.75 9.95 2.29
N TYR A 106 5.74 10.83 2.36
CA TYR A 106 6.78 10.80 3.39
C TYR A 106 6.18 10.90 4.80
N SER A 107 5.20 11.78 5.01
CA SER A 107 4.49 11.94 6.29
C SER A 107 3.72 10.67 6.68
N GLU A 108 2.98 10.07 5.76
CA GLU A 108 2.25 8.83 6.00
C GLU A 108 3.18 7.64 6.28
N ILE A 109 4.27 7.50 5.51
CA ILE A 109 5.31 6.48 5.75
C ILE A 109 5.93 6.66 7.16
N LEU A 110 6.19 7.90 7.58
CA LEU A 110 6.70 8.14 8.93
C LEU A 110 5.70 7.68 10.00
N LYS A 111 4.40 7.89 9.79
CA LYS A 111 3.36 7.40 10.70
C LYS A 111 3.30 5.87 10.75
N THR A 112 3.45 5.17 9.62
CA THR A 112 3.48 3.70 9.62
C THR A 112 4.70 3.15 10.35
N ILE A 113 5.87 3.79 10.19
CA ILE A 113 7.09 3.47 10.95
C ILE A 113 6.87 3.68 12.46
N GLU A 114 6.28 4.80 12.86
CA GLU A 114 5.99 5.05 14.28
C GLU A 114 4.97 4.07 14.86
N ASN A 115 3.98 3.65 14.06
CA ASN A 115 3.03 2.62 14.50
C ASN A 115 3.74 1.29 14.71
N ALA A 116 4.55 0.84 13.75
CA ALA A 116 5.31 -0.41 13.85
C ALA A 116 6.23 -0.43 15.08
N ARG A 117 6.73 0.72 15.52
CA ARG A 117 7.59 0.86 16.72
C ARG A 117 6.88 0.50 18.03
N VAL A 118 5.59 0.78 18.15
CA VAL A 118 4.86 0.68 19.43
C VAL A 118 3.75 -0.39 19.40
N ASN A 119 3.46 -0.94 18.22
CA ASN A 119 2.38 -1.89 18.02
C ASN A 119 2.94 -3.31 17.82
N PRO A 120 2.85 -4.21 18.82
CA PRO A 120 3.37 -5.57 18.70
C PRO A 120 2.63 -6.42 17.66
N ALA A 121 1.47 -5.95 17.17
CA ALA A 121 0.75 -6.61 16.09
C ALA A 121 1.29 -6.28 14.68
N VAL A 122 2.29 -5.40 14.58
CA VAL A 122 2.92 -5.01 13.32
C VAL A 122 4.36 -5.50 13.30
N ALA A 123 4.69 -6.38 12.35
CA ALA A 123 5.97 -7.09 12.32
C ALA A 123 7.16 -6.17 12.00
N PHE A 124 6.99 -5.32 10.98
CA PHE A 124 7.99 -4.36 10.52
C PHE A 124 7.34 -3.28 9.66
N ALA A 125 8.04 -2.17 9.44
CA ALA A 125 7.62 -1.14 8.51
C ALA A 125 8.17 -1.40 7.10
N VAL A 126 7.42 -0.95 6.09
CA VAL A 126 7.80 -1.05 4.67
C VAL A 126 7.52 0.29 4.00
N PHE A 127 8.34 0.65 3.02
CA PHE A 127 8.10 1.80 2.15
C PHE A 127 8.77 1.62 0.79
N LYS A 128 8.29 2.36 -0.20
CA LYS A 128 8.79 2.35 -1.58
C LYS A 128 9.65 3.60 -1.80
N PRO A 129 10.94 3.51 -2.14
CA PRO A 129 11.78 4.69 -2.36
C PRO A 129 11.23 5.63 -3.44
N SER A 130 10.54 5.08 -4.45
CA SER A 130 9.89 5.86 -5.50
C SER A 130 8.73 6.73 -5.01
N ALA A 131 8.15 6.47 -3.83
CA ALA A 131 7.08 7.30 -3.27
C ALA A 131 7.61 8.61 -2.66
N ILE A 132 8.92 8.72 -2.42
CA ILE A 132 9.55 9.88 -1.74
C ILE A 132 10.48 10.68 -2.67
N VAL A 133 10.30 10.52 -3.99
CA VAL A 133 11.05 11.22 -5.05
C VAL A 133 10.27 11.17 -6.36
N VAL A 134 10.51 12.14 -7.24
CA VAL A 134 10.01 12.08 -8.61
C VAL A 134 10.69 10.93 -9.37
N GLU A 135 9.90 9.99 -9.90
CA GLU A 135 10.39 8.75 -10.50
C GLU A 135 11.47 8.95 -11.57
N ARG A 136 11.32 9.98 -12.42
CA ARG A 136 12.26 10.29 -13.51
C ARG A 136 13.68 10.55 -12.99
N ILE A 137 13.79 11.17 -11.81
CA ILE A 137 15.07 11.54 -11.20
C ILE A 137 15.75 10.27 -10.70
N LEU A 138 14.98 9.39 -10.05
CA LEU A 138 15.51 8.11 -9.56
C LEU A 138 15.94 7.19 -10.72
N LYS A 139 15.15 7.13 -11.81
CA LYS A 139 15.51 6.39 -13.04
C LYS A 139 16.81 6.91 -13.64
N LYS A 140 16.90 8.22 -13.84
CA LYS A 140 18.09 8.86 -14.43
C LYS A 140 19.33 8.66 -13.55
N ALA A 141 19.20 8.81 -12.23
CA ALA A 141 20.29 8.58 -11.30
C ALA A 141 20.77 7.11 -11.25
N ALA A 142 19.85 6.16 -11.47
CA ALA A 142 20.20 4.74 -11.53
C ALA A 142 20.97 4.36 -12.82
N GLU A 143 20.73 5.07 -13.93
CA GLU A 143 21.46 4.91 -15.18
C GLU A 143 22.84 5.59 -15.12
N ASP A 144 22.87 6.88 -14.79
CA ASP A 144 24.08 7.68 -14.60
C ASP A 144 23.78 8.88 -13.69
N GLU A 145 24.24 8.77 -12.45
CA GLU A 145 24.10 9.82 -11.44
C GLU A 145 24.76 11.16 -11.85
N THR A 146 25.81 11.13 -12.68
CA THR A 146 26.54 12.32 -13.14
C THR A 146 25.79 13.11 -14.22
N ALA A 147 24.81 12.48 -14.87
CA ALA A 147 23.97 13.11 -15.89
C ALA A 147 22.87 14.02 -15.31
N LEU A 148 22.69 14.05 -13.98
CA LEU A 148 21.70 14.90 -13.32
C LEU A 148 22.06 16.38 -13.46
N GLY A 149 21.13 17.18 -13.97
CA GLY A 149 21.27 18.64 -13.96
C GLY A 149 21.19 19.21 -12.55
N VAL A 150 21.49 20.51 -12.39
CA VAL A 150 21.55 21.19 -11.07
C VAL A 150 20.28 21.00 -10.24
N VAL A 151 19.10 21.16 -10.86
CA VAL A 151 17.79 20.99 -10.18
C VAL A 151 17.54 19.53 -9.81
N GLU A 152 17.84 18.60 -10.72
CA GLU A 152 17.64 17.16 -10.49
C GLU A 152 18.57 16.63 -9.39
N ARG A 153 19.81 17.14 -9.34
CA ARG A 153 20.77 16.85 -8.28
C ARG A 153 20.24 17.30 -6.92
N GLY A 154 19.72 18.53 -6.83
CA GLY A 154 19.11 19.03 -5.59
C GLY A 154 17.97 18.14 -5.09
N GLU A 155 17.09 17.70 -5.98
CA GLU A 155 16.00 16.80 -5.59
C GLU A 155 16.46 15.37 -5.30
N TYR A 156 17.51 14.88 -5.97
CA TYR A 156 18.13 13.61 -5.63
C TYR A 156 18.77 13.64 -4.23
N ASP A 157 19.41 14.75 -3.85
CA ASP A 157 19.94 14.95 -2.52
C ASP A 157 18.82 15.02 -1.46
N ASN A 158 17.71 15.71 -1.75
CA ASN A 158 16.52 15.70 -0.89
C ASN A 158 15.96 14.29 -0.71
N PHE A 159 15.87 13.50 -1.79
CA PHE A 159 15.48 12.09 -1.73
C PHE A 159 16.38 11.29 -0.80
N ARG A 160 17.71 11.41 -0.93
CA ARG A 160 18.66 10.72 -0.06
C ARG A 160 18.44 11.12 1.40
N GLN A 161 18.24 12.40 1.69
CA GLN A 161 17.93 12.88 3.03
C GLN A 161 16.64 12.26 3.59
N ARG A 162 15.55 12.26 2.81
CA ARG A 162 14.28 11.61 3.18
C ARG A 162 14.48 10.12 3.44
N PHE A 163 15.11 9.40 2.52
CA PHE A 163 15.38 7.96 2.63
C PHE A 163 16.17 7.63 3.90
N PHE A 164 17.31 8.27 4.12
CA PHE A 164 18.16 8.01 5.29
C PHE A 164 17.49 8.45 6.61
N SER A 165 16.65 9.49 6.59
CA SER A 165 15.84 9.89 7.75
C SER A 165 14.88 8.77 8.16
N LEU A 166 14.17 8.16 7.20
CA LEU A 166 13.29 7.00 7.47
C LEU A 166 14.09 5.82 8.00
N CYS A 167 15.21 5.47 7.37
CA CYS A 167 16.08 4.38 7.83
C CYS A 167 16.63 4.63 9.24
N LYS A 168 17.01 5.86 9.58
CA LYS A 168 17.47 6.21 10.94
C LYS A 168 16.36 6.04 11.97
N ARG A 169 15.11 6.34 11.59
CA ARG A 169 13.95 6.09 12.47
C ARG A 169 13.72 4.60 12.69
N LEU A 170 13.95 3.78 11.67
CA LEU A 170 13.91 2.31 11.73
C LEU A 170 15.07 1.69 12.52
N MET A 171 16.30 2.22 12.46
CA MET A 171 17.43 1.61 13.17
C MET A 171 17.38 1.80 14.69
N ARG A 172 16.63 2.79 15.19
CA ARG A 172 16.34 2.92 16.63
C ARG A 172 15.42 1.82 17.17
N LEU A 173 15.06 0.83 16.33
CA LEU A 173 14.22 -0.33 16.66
C LEU A 173 15.01 -1.56 17.15
N ALA A 174 16.35 -1.56 17.03
CA ALA A 174 17.21 -2.69 17.43
C ALA A 174 17.97 -2.42 18.73
#